data_AF-A0AAX2M249-F1
#
_entry.id   AF-A0AAX2M249-F1
#
_cell.length_a   1.000
_cell.length_b   1.000
_cell.length_c   1.000
_cell.angle_alpha   90.00
_cell.angle_beta   90.00
_cell.angle_gamma   90.00
#
_symmetry.space_group_name_H-M   'P 1'
#
loop_
_entity.id
_entity.type
_entity.pdbx_description
1 polymer ?
#
loop_
_entity_poly.entity_id
_entity_poly.type
_entity_poly.pdbx_seq_one_letter_code
_entity_poly.pdbx_strand_id
1 'polypeptide(L)'
;MPLYAFITSETTLDGIDYIADESNNNEVNFENIKSSKNLSLMINAKNVSNNKINYNLIQSLIEASSLGKGSKIILKATQNANNNLIKLKDCSSATVESSCIIKADKESAFNKIIINNTAFSTASDKRQGYVGLIAGVSANSHDNIMELVNLNIDEYKNQDAIFLAPSGRYFKF
;
A
#
# COMPACT_ATOMS: atom_id res chain seq x y z
N MET A 1 -1.76 16.43 -11.50
CA MET A 1 -0.67 16.57 -10.51
C MET A 1 -0.44 15.23 -9.85
N PRO A 2 0.81 14.80 -9.63
CA PRO A 2 1.06 13.61 -8.81
C PRO A 2 0.70 13.92 -7.35
N LEU A 3 0.13 12.94 -6.64
CA LEU A 3 -0.12 13.04 -5.21
C LEU A 3 0.81 12.06 -4.49
N TYR A 4 1.72 12.63 -3.71
CA TYR A 4 2.62 11.92 -2.82
C TYR A 4 2.35 12.41 -1.40
N ALA A 5 1.98 11.51 -0.50
CA ALA A 5 1.74 11.81 0.90
C ALA A 5 2.68 10.99 1.79
N PHE A 6 3.51 11.67 2.57
CA PHE A 6 4.40 11.06 3.55
C PHE A 6 4.04 11.64 4.91
N ILE A 7 3.55 10.81 5.84
CA ILE A 7 3.25 11.27 7.20
C ILE A 7 4.53 11.31 8.03
N THR A 8 5.27 10.21 7.99
CA THR A 8 6.59 10.06 8.60
C THR A 8 7.49 9.31 7.63
N SER A 9 8.77 9.67 7.62
CA SER A 9 9.78 9.07 6.74
C SER A 9 10.99 8.63 7.54
N GLU A 10 11.70 7.64 7.00
CA GLU A 10 13.01 7.19 7.48
C GLU A 10 14.07 7.95 6.69
N THR A 11 15.12 8.43 7.36
CA THR A 11 16.26 9.05 6.70
C THR A 11 17.55 8.51 7.29
N THR A 12 18.55 8.26 6.46
CA THR A 12 19.87 7.81 6.89
C THR A 12 20.83 8.98 6.80
N LEU A 13 21.45 9.35 7.91
CA LEU A 13 22.51 10.36 7.97
C LEU A 13 23.72 9.73 8.65
N ASP A 14 24.88 9.78 7.98
CA ASP A 14 26.14 9.22 8.47
C ASP A 14 26.04 7.74 8.92
N GLY A 15 25.23 6.95 8.21
CA GLY A 15 25.02 5.53 8.50
C GLY A 15 24.09 5.26 9.68
N ILE A 16 23.45 6.29 10.26
CA ILE A 16 22.46 6.17 11.32
C ILE A 16 21.07 6.38 10.72
N ASP A 17 20.17 5.43 10.96
CA ASP A 17 18.78 5.53 10.55
C ASP A 17 17.98 6.33 11.59
N TYR A 18 17.45 7.47 11.15
CA TYR A 18 16.55 8.30 11.90
C TYR A 18 15.12 8.00 11.46
N ILE A 19 14.34 7.50 12.41
CA ILE A 19 12.95 7.11 12.20
C ILE A 19 12.13 7.57 13.41
N ALA A 20 10.92 8.05 13.15
CA ALA A 20 9.98 8.40 14.21
C ALA A 20 9.71 7.19 15.11
N ASP A 21 9.65 7.38 16.42
CA ASP A 21 9.33 6.30 17.34
C ASP A 21 7.90 5.79 17.12
N GLU A 22 6.95 6.71 16.92
CA GLU A 22 5.52 6.40 16.82
C GLU A 22 4.88 7.15 15.64
N SER A 23 3.96 6.48 14.96
CA SER A 23 3.01 7.12 14.03
C SER A 23 1.64 6.52 14.26
N ASN A 24 0.84 7.21 15.08
CA ASN A 24 -0.37 6.66 15.66
C ASN A 24 -1.59 7.56 15.46
N ASN A 25 -2.75 6.94 15.28
CA ASN A 25 -4.05 7.63 15.17
C ASN A 25 -4.13 8.66 14.04
N ASN A 26 -3.30 8.54 12.99
CA ASN A 26 -3.44 9.42 11.83
C ASN A 26 -4.68 9.02 11.03
N GLU A 27 -5.40 10.02 10.53
CA GLU A 27 -6.50 9.82 9.60
C GLU A 27 -6.19 10.57 8.30
N VAL A 28 -6.16 9.82 7.19
CA VAL A 28 -5.95 10.38 5.85
C VAL A 28 -7.13 10.00 4.98
N ASN A 29 -7.80 11.03 4.46
CA ASN A 29 -8.97 10.88 3.61
C ASN A 29 -8.69 11.55 2.25
N PHE A 30 -8.69 10.76 1.19
CA PHE A 30 -8.66 11.27 -0.19
C PHE A 30 -9.99 10.99 -0.86
N GLU A 31 -10.56 12.04 -1.44
CA GLU A 31 -11.90 12.05 -2.03
C GLU A 31 -11.84 12.71 -3.41
N ASN A 32 -12.47 12.09 -4.41
CA ASN A 32 -12.68 12.68 -5.75
C ASN A 32 -11.40 13.16 -6.46
N ILE A 33 -10.34 12.35 -6.42
CA ILE A 33 -9.05 12.70 -7.03
C ILE A 33 -8.87 11.97 -8.35
N LYS A 34 -8.59 12.73 -9.41
CA LYS A 34 -8.07 12.21 -10.68
C LYS A 34 -6.65 12.72 -10.89
N SER A 35 -5.70 11.80 -10.99
CA SER A 35 -4.29 12.10 -11.20
C SER A 35 -3.83 11.52 -12.53
N SER A 36 -3.07 12.30 -13.31
CA SER A 36 -2.40 11.80 -14.51
C SER A 36 -1.12 11.00 -14.23
N LYS A 37 -0.79 10.84 -12.94
CA LYS A 37 0.39 10.14 -12.42
C LYS A 37 0.01 9.17 -11.31
N ASN A 38 0.95 8.31 -10.94
CA ASN A 38 0.82 7.40 -9.81
C ASN A 38 0.50 8.12 -8.49
N LEU A 39 -0.17 7.40 -7.60
CA LEU A 39 -0.53 7.89 -6.27
C LEU A 39 0.25 7.11 -5.22
N SER A 40 0.94 7.80 -4.32
CA SER A 40 1.68 7.10 -3.26
C SER A 40 1.45 7.72 -1.89
N LEU A 41 1.13 6.87 -0.92
CA LEU A 41 1.08 7.20 0.49
C LEU A 41 2.02 6.30 1.27
N MET A 42 2.83 6.89 2.16
CA MET A 42 3.74 6.14 3.02
C MET A 42 3.73 6.67 4.46
N ILE A 43 3.76 5.73 5.41
CA ILE A 43 3.98 5.99 6.83
C ILE A 43 5.11 5.09 7.31
N ASN A 44 6.20 5.67 7.82
CA ASN A 44 7.34 4.94 8.36
C ASN A 44 7.63 5.35 9.81
N ALA A 45 7.58 4.41 10.76
CA ALA A 45 7.93 4.65 12.16
C ALA A 45 8.48 3.36 12.81
N LYS A 46 8.93 3.40 14.08
CA LYS A 46 9.19 2.16 14.82
C LYS A 46 7.90 1.42 15.10
N ASN A 47 6.87 2.14 15.56
CA ASN A 47 5.53 1.61 15.75
C ASN A 47 4.52 2.41 14.91
N VAL A 48 3.67 1.69 14.19
CA VAL A 48 2.61 2.26 13.34
C VAL A 48 1.29 1.66 13.78
N SER A 49 0.45 2.44 14.48
CA SER A 49 -0.79 1.88 15.03
C SER A 49 -2.01 2.76 14.89
N ASN A 50 -3.18 2.13 14.78
CA ASN A 50 -4.47 2.83 14.77
C ASN A 50 -4.64 3.88 13.65
N ASN A 51 -3.85 3.78 12.57
CA ASN A 51 -3.96 4.70 11.44
C ASN A 51 -5.12 4.29 10.53
N LYS A 52 -5.82 5.29 9.97
CA LYS A 52 -6.95 5.09 9.05
C LYS A 52 -6.66 5.79 7.74
N ILE A 53 -6.57 5.03 6.67
CA ILE A 53 -6.32 5.53 5.31
C ILE A 53 -7.52 5.22 4.45
N ASN A 54 -8.26 6.24 4.02
CA ASN A 54 -9.45 6.09 3.20
C ASN A 54 -9.24 6.75 1.83
N TYR A 55 -9.44 5.97 0.78
CA TYR A 55 -9.43 6.39 -0.60
C TYR A 55 -10.82 6.14 -1.16
N ASN A 56 -11.47 7.20 -1.66
CA ASN A 56 -12.79 7.11 -2.27
C ASN A 56 -12.84 7.93 -3.57
N LEU A 57 -13.36 7.30 -4.64
CA LEU A 57 -13.47 7.92 -5.97
C LEU A 57 -12.12 8.43 -6.49
N ILE A 58 -11.11 7.56 -6.45
CA ILE A 58 -9.72 7.87 -6.81
C ILE A 58 -9.34 7.21 -8.13
N GLN A 59 -8.76 7.97 -9.04
CA GLN A 59 -8.26 7.46 -10.32
C GLN A 59 -6.82 7.92 -10.55
N SER A 60 -5.90 6.98 -10.73
CA SER A 60 -4.55 7.26 -11.22
C SER A 60 -4.38 6.76 -12.66
N LEU A 61 -4.04 7.66 -13.56
CA LEU A 61 -3.71 7.37 -14.96
C LEU A 61 -2.18 7.26 -15.12
N ILE A 62 -1.72 6.73 -16.27
CA ILE A 62 -0.31 6.78 -16.68
C ILE A 62 -0.15 7.77 -17.84
N GLU A 63 0.70 8.78 -17.66
CA GLU A 63 1.38 9.46 -18.78
C GLU A 63 2.69 8.71 -19.12
N ALA A 64 3.09 8.70 -20.39
CA ALA A 64 4.27 7.94 -20.87
C ALA A 64 5.59 8.24 -20.11
N SER A 65 5.71 9.41 -19.48
CA SER A 65 6.88 9.80 -18.66
C SER A 65 6.91 9.18 -17.25
N SER A 66 5.86 8.45 -16.86
CA SER A 66 5.71 7.80 -15.55
C SER A 66 5.77 6.26 -15.60
N LEU A 67 6.07 5.70 -16.78
CA LEU A 67 6.36 4.28 -17.02
C LEU A 67 7.48 3.81 -16.07
N GLY A 68 7.10 3.16 -14.96
CA GLY A 68 8.03 2.62 -13.96
C GLY A 68 7.73 2.99 -12.50
N LYS A 69 6.77 3.88 -12.22
CA LYS A 69 6.36 4.22 -10.84
C LYS A 69 4.97 3.66 -10.53
N GLY A 70 4.90 2.72 -9.57
CA GLY A 70 3.65 2.14 -9.10
C GLY A 70 2.81 3.06 -8.22
N SER A 71 1.50 2.78 -8.12
CA SER A 71 0.64 3.35 -7.08
C SER A 71 0.72 2.53 -5.81
N LYS A 72 1.08 3.14 -4.68
CA LYS A 72 1.48 2.42 -3.47
C LYS A 72 0.88 3.05 -2.21
N ILE A 73 0.27 2.26 -1.36
CA ILE A 73 -0.10 2.63 0.01
C ILE A 73 0.70 1.73 0.94
N ILE A 74 1.66 2.27 1.66
CA ILE A 74 2.59 1.48 2.50
C ILE A 74 2.63 2.03 3.92
N LEU A 75 2.28 1.19 4.88
CA LEU A 75 2.54 1.41 6.30
C LEU A 75 3.69 0.47 6.69
N LYS A 76 4.84 1.04 7.07
CA LYS A 76 6.05 0.30 7.43
C LYS A 76 6.45 0.61 8.88
N ALA A 77 6.53 -0.44 9.69
CA ALA A 77 7.09 -0.38 11.04
C ALA A 77 8.41 -1.15 11.13
N THR A 78 9.38 -0.66 11.91
CA THR A 78 10.58 -1.45 12.26
C THR A 78 10.40 -2.28 13.53
N GLN A 79 9.29 -2.09 14.25
CA GLN A 79 8.87 -2.95 15.35
C GLN A 79 7.48 -3.52 15.08
N ASN A 80 6.42 -2.75 15.33
CA ASN A 80 5.05 -3.25 15.31
C ASN A 80 4.14 -2.41 14.41
N ALA A 81 3.30 -3.07 13.61
CA ALA A 81 2.24 -2.42 12.84
C ALA A 81 0.89 -3.03 13.19
N ASN A 82 0.13 -2.38 14.08
CA ASN A 82 -1.07 -2.98 14.68
C ASN A 82 -2.33 -2.09 14.56
N ASN A 83 -3.49 -2.71 14.38
CA ASN A 83 -4.79 -2.02 14.37
C ASN A 83 -4.94 -0.93 13.28
N ASN A 84 -4.21 -1.03 12.17
CA ASN A 84 -4.33 -0.07 11.08
C ASN A 84 -5.45 -0.47 10.12
N LEU A 85 -6.13 0.53 9.56
CA LEU A 85 -7.17 0.36 8.56
C LEU A 85 -6.76 1.05 7.26
N ILE A 86 -6.80 0.31 6.16
CA ILE A 86 -6.75 0.89 4.82
C ILE A 86 -8.03 0.51 4.08
N LYS A 87 -8.72 1.49 3.51
CA LYS A 87 -9.95 1.29 2.75
C LYS A 87 -9.86 1.97 1.39
N LEU A 88 -10.05 1.20 0.34
CA LEU A 88 -10.14 1.68 -1.04
C LEU A 88 -11.56 1.40 -1.52
N LYS A 89 -12.26 2.45 -1.94
CA LYS A 89 -13.62 2.38 -2.49
C LYS A 89 -13.69 3.12 -3.82
N ASP A 90 -14.28 2.50 -4.83
CA ASP A 90 -14.51 3.12 -6.14
C ASP A 90 -13.20 3.68 -6.74
N CYS A 91 -12.13 2.89 -6.65
CA CYS A 91 -10.77 3.30 -7.03
C CYS A 91 -10.33 2.65 -8.34
N SER A 92 -9.45 3.31 -9.09
CA SER A 92 -8.78 2.70 -10.24
C SER A 92 -7.34 3.15 -10.39
N SER A 93 -6.47 2.22 -10.77
CA SER A 93 -5.07 2.51 -11.05
C SER A 93 -4.64 1.89 -12.37
N ALA A 94 -4.21 2.73 -13.30
CA ALA A 94 -3.62 2.32 -14.56
C ALA A 94 -2.16 1.86 -14.44
N THR A 95 -1.54 1.90 -13.25
CA THR A 95 -0.09 1.68 -13.06
C THR A 95 0.33 0.22 -13.23
N VAL A 96 1.53 -0.01 -13.76
CA VAL A 96 2.16 -1.35 -13.88
C VAL A 96 2.26 -2.05 -12.51
N GLU A 97 2.53 -1.30 -11.44
CA GLU A 97 2.54 -1.85 -10.08
C GLU A 97 1.48 -1.15 -9.21
N SER A 98 0.66 -1.93 -8.52
CA SER A 98 -0.26 -1.43 -7.50
C SER A 98 -0.06 -2.18 -6.19
N SER A 99 0.19 -1.46 -5.10
CA SER A 99 0.37 -2.10 -3.79
C SER A 99 -0.35 -1.39 -2.66
N CYS A 100 -0.87 -2.18 -1.74
CA CYS A 100 -1.45 -1.77 -0.48
C CYS A 100 -0.93 -2.72 0.59
N ILE A 101 0.10 -2.30 1.33
CA ILE A 101 0.89 -3.18 2.19
C ILE A 101 1.02 -2.56 3.57
N ILE A 102 0.73 -3.36 4.60
CA ILE A 102 1.10 -3.06 5.98
C ILE A 102 2.17 -4.07 6.38
N LYS A 103 3.34 -3.57 6.78
CA LYS A 103 4.49 -4.40 7.13
C LYS A 103 5.15 -3.95 8.42
N ALA A 104 5.69 -4.91 9.14
CA ALA A 104 6.49 -4.70 10.33
C ALA A 104 7.65 -5.70 10.41
N ASP A 105 8.72 -5.40 11.14
CA ASP A 105 9.79 -6.38 11.32
C ASP A 105 9.43 -7.41 12.40
N LYS A 106 8.81 -7.00 13.52
CA LYS A 106 8.44 -7.90 14.63
C LYS A 106 7.02 -8.40 14.51
N GLU A 107 6.03 -7.53 14.69
CA GLU A 107 4.62 -7.92 14.76
C GLU A 107 3.74 -7.11 13.83
N SER A 108 2.81 -7.78 13.15
CA SER A 108 1.78 -7.12 12.36
C SER A 108 0.45 -7.82 12.60
N ALA A 109 -0.40 -7.20 13.42
CA ALA A 109 -1.63 -7.81 13.90
C ALA A 109 -2.84 -6.88 13.89
N PHE A 110 -4.03 -7.46 13.78
CA PHE A 110 -5.31 -6.76 13.83
C PHE A 110 -5.48 -5.64 12.78
N ASN A 111 -4.66 -5.67 11.73
CA ASN A 111 -4.80 -4.73 10.63
C ASN A 111 -5.91 -5.15 9.70
N LYS A 112 -6.51 -4.18 9.03
CA LYS A 112 -7.61 -4.42 8.09
C LYS A 112 -7.37 -3.69 6.78
N ILE A 113 -7.43 -4.42 5.68
CA ILE A 113 -7.52 -3.85 4.33
C ILE A 113 -8.91 -4.17 3.77
N ILE A 114 -9.62 -3.12 3.33
CA ILE A 114 -10.92 -3.23 2.67
C ILE A 114 -10.78 -2.69 1.26
N ILE A 115 -11.06 -3.54 0.28
CA ILE A 115 -11.10 -3.18 -1.14
C ILE A 115 -12.53 -3.36 -1.63
N ASN A 116 -13.12 -2.28 -2.13
CA ASN A 116 -14.48 -2.28 -2.64
C ASN A 116 -14.53 -1.56 -4.00
N ASN A 117 -14.99 -2.27 -5.03
CA ASN A 117 -15.14 -1.73 -6.38
C ASN A 117 -13.85 -1.02 -6.85
N THR A 118 -12.75 -1.77 -6.87
CA THR A 118 -11.42 -1.22 -7.18
C THR A 118 -10.79 -1.98 -8.34
N ALA A 119 -10.17 -1.26 -9.26
CA ALA A 119 -9.49 -1.83 -10.41
C ALA A 119 -7.98 -1.51 -10.38
N PHE A 120 -7.13 -2.53 -10.47
CA PHE A 120 -5.68 -2.35 -10.55
C PHE A 120 -5.13 -2.77 -11.91
N SER A 121 -4.10 -2.04 -12.33
CA SER A 121 -3.30 -2.28 -13.54
C SER A 121 -4.07 -2.31 -14.88
N THR A 122 -5.23 -1.65 -14.96
CA THR A 122 -6.15 -1.72 -16.12
C THR A 122 -5.71 -1.04 -17.43
N ALA A 123 -4.45 -0.59 -17.52
CA ALA A 123 -3.96 0.11 -18.71
C ALA A 123 -2.44 -0.05 -18.92
N SER A 124 -1.85 -1.13 -18.40
CA SER A 124 -0.49 -1.53 -18.77
C SER A 124 -0.52 -1.94 -20.24
N ASP A 125 -0.19 -1.02 -21.14
CA ASP A 125 0.03 -1.26 -22.58
C ASP A 125 0.95 -2.45 -22.85
N LYS A 126 1.79 -2.78 -21.86
CA LYS A 126 2.72 -3.92 -21.84
C LYS A 126 2.12 -5.24 -21.35
N ARG A 127 0.91 -5.24 -20.77
CA ARG A 127 0.26 -6.41 -20.13
C ARG A 127 1.20 -7.13 -19.17
N GLN A 128 1.90 -6.30 -18.38
CA GLN A 128 2.85 -6.68 -17.34
C GLN A 128 2.47 -6.00 -16.03
N GLY A 129 2.81 -6.57 -14.89
CA GLY A 129 2.64 -5.88 -13.61
C GLY A 129 2.78 -6.67 -12.32
N TYR A 130 2.57 -5.94 -11.22
CA TYR A 130 2.56 -6.46 -9.86
C TYR A 130 1.36 -5.92 -9.08
N VAL A 131 0.60 -6.81 -8.43
CA VAL A 131 -0.39 -6.42 -7.43
C VAL A 131 -0.02 -7.03 -6.09
N GLY A 132 0.20 -6.18 -5.09
CA GLY A 132 0.50 -6.60 -3.72
C GLY A 132 -0.50 -6.02 -2.73
N LEU A 133 -1.49 -6.80 -2.34
CA LEU A 133 -2.42 -6.48 -1.27
C LEU A 133 -2.06 -7.35 -0.07
N ILE A 134 -1.49 -6.75 0.96
CA ILE A 134 -0.99 -7.48 2.13
C ILE A 134 -1.39 -6.73 3.40
N ALA A 135 -2.36 -7.28 4.15
CA ALA A 135 -2.90 -6.61 5.33
C ALA A 135 -1.98 -6.72 6.56
N GLY A 136 -1.05 -7.66 6.56
CA GLY A 136 0.05 -7.70 7.51
C GLY A 136 1.17 -8.61 7.04
N VAL A 137 2.42 -8.17 7.16
CA VAL A 137 3.60 -9.03 6.97
C VAL A 137 4.69 -8.69 7.97
N SER A 138 5.17 -9.70 8.70
CA SER A 138 6.20 -9.57 9.73
C SER A 138 6.77 -10.92 10.17
N ALA A 139 7.65 -10.94 11.18
CA ALA A 139 8.09 -12.18 11.82
C ALA A 139 6.96 -12.85 12.64
N ASN A 140 5.99 -12.08 13.15
CA ASN A 140 4.78 -12.53 13.82
C ASN A 140 3.55 -11.82 13.24
N SER A 141 2.91 -12.42 12.24
CA SER A 141 1.72 -11.85 11.58
C SER A 141 0.51 -12.73 11.82
N HIS A 142 -0.52 -12.16 12.44
CA HIS A 142 -1.74 -12.86 12.84
C HIS A 142 -2.93 -11.91 12.91
N ASP A 143 -4.16 -12.44 12.89
CA ASP A 143 -5.40 -11.70 13.11
C ASP A 143 -5.64 -10.48 12.19
N ASN A 144 -4.95 -10.42 11.06
CA ASN A 144 -5.20 -9.40 10.05
C ASN A 144 -6.35 -9.83 9.13
N ILE A 145 -7.13 -8.87 8.68
CA ILE A 145 -8.33 -9.08 7.87
C ILE A 145 -8.15 -8.43 6.51
N MET A 146 -8.56 -9.16 5.47
CA MET A 146 -8.69 -8.63 4.12
C MET A 146 -10.11 -8.86 3.62
N GLU A 147 -10.79 -7.78 3.25
CA GLU A 147 -12.11 -7.80 2.64
C GLU A 147 -11.99 -7.35 1.19
N LEU A 148 -12.37 -8.21 0.24
CA LEU A 148 -12.32 -7.92 -1.19
C LEU A 148 -13.74 -8.02 -1.76
N VAL A 149 -14.25 -6.91 -2.28
CA VAL A 149 -15.56 -6.82 -2.95
C VAL A 149 -15.35 -6.14 -4.30
N ASN A 150 -15.70 -6.82 -5.39
CA ASN A 150 -15.55 -6.29 -6.75
C ASN A 150 -14.13 -5.76 -7.05
N LEU A 151 -13.13 -6.61 -6.80
CA LEU A 151 -11.75 -6.36 -7.19
C LEU A 151 -11.55 -6.78 -8.64
N ASN A 152 -11.14 -5.83 -9.49
CA ASN A 152 -10.73 -6.10 -10.87
C ASN A 152 -9.22 -5.94 -11.01
N ILE A 153 -8.59 -6.91 -11.65
CA ILE A 153 -7.16 -7.00 -11.88
C ILE A 153 -7.02 -7.43 -13.36
N ASP A 154 -6.33 -6.63 -14.17
CA ASP A 154 -6.23 -6.81 -15.64
C ASP A 154 -5.26 -7.95 -16.03
N GLU A 155 -4.97 -8.14 -17.32
CA GLU A 155 -4.10 -9.23 -17.83
C GLU A 155 -2.61 -9.05 -17.44
N TYR A 156 -1.99 -10.13 -16.90
CA TYR A 156 -0.56 -10.22 -16.53
C TYR A 156 0.17 -11.24 -17.41
N LYS A 157 1.39 -10.92 -17.88
CA LYS A 157 2.25 -11.77 -18.72
C LYS A 157 3.72 -11.66 -18.29
N ASN A 158 4.41 -12.80 -18.23
CA ASN A 158 5.86 -12.95 -18.00
C ASN A 158 6.37 -12.44 -16.63
N GLN A 159 6.74 -13.35 -15.72
CA GLN A 159 7.34 -13.06 -14.38
C GLN A 159 6.54 -12.13 -13.46
N ASP A 160 5.29 -11.84 -13.80
CA ASP A 160 4.35 -11.09 -12.99
C ASP A 160 3.81 -11.89 -11.80
N ALA A 161 3.45 -11.20 -10.73
CA ALA A 161 2.90 -11.84 -9.53
C ALA A 161 1.77 -11.00 -8.90
N ILE A 162 0.73 -11.72 -8.46
CA ILE A 162 -0.35 -11.19 -7.65
C ILE A 162 -0.21 -11.80 -6.25
N PHE A 163 -0.01 -10.95 -5.25
CA PHE A 163 0.03 -11.33 -3.84
C PHE A 163 -1.20 -10.77 -3.14
N LEU A 164 -2.08 -11.66 -2.69
CA LEU A 164 -3.22 -11.35 -1.84
C LEU A 164 -3.03 -12.12 -0.53
N ALA A 165 -2.67 -11.41 0.53
CA ALA A 165 -2.44 -12.04 1.83
C ALA A 165 -3.04 -11.20 2.96
N PRO A 166 -4.03 -11.73 3.72
CA PRO A 166 -4.42 -11.07 4.96
C PRO A 166 -3.22 -11.04 5.92
N SER A 167 -2.51 -12.15 6.09
CA SER A 167 -1.27 -12.23 6.89
C SER A 167 -0.19 -12.97 6.11
N GLY A 168 1.05 -12.51 6.22
CA GLY A 168 2.23 -13.12 5.62
C GLY A 168 3.40 -13.11 6.59
N ARG A 169 4.32 -14.07 6.43
CA ARG A 169 5.53 -14.14 7.24
C ARG A 169 6.76 -13.88 6.38
N TYR A 170 7.62 -12.96 6.77
CA TYR A 170 8.90 -12.77 6.08
C TYR A 170 9.97 -13.64 6.75
N PHE A 171 10.55 -14.56 5.99
CA PHE A 171 11.77 -15.28 6.39
C PHE A 171 12.97 -14.59 5.74
N LYS A 172 13.90 -14.06 6.54
CA LYS A 172 15.25 -13.78 6.03
C LYS A 172 15.95 -15.13 5.86
N PHE A 173 16.28 -15.50 4.63
CA PHE A 173 17.20 -16.59 4.32
C PHE A 173 18.64 -16.14 4.56
#